data_AF-A0A1F9GJT1-F1
#
_entry.id   AF-A0A1F9GJT1-F1
#
_cell.length_a   1.000
_cell.length_b   1.000
_cell.length_c   1.000
_cell.angle_alpha   90.00
_cell.angle_beta   90.00
_cell.angle_gamma   90.00
#
_symmetry.space_group_name_H-M   'P 1'
#
loop_
_entity.id
_entity.type
_entity.pdbx_description
1 polymer ?
#
loop_
_entity_poly.entity_id
_entity_poly.type
_entity_poly.pdbx_seq_one_letter_code
_entity_poly.pdbx_strand_id
1 'polypeptide(L)'
;MGDDFKIKETCAAIKEAGFQIDLNPYAEILTPDFNIFDPICEAMLQDSINLQKRRFPDRKAQIWTSSFIQTVDSYAKKYGFSVLILNPAHPFGSVTLATVGKNLVLGAGSTINFTESGLIFILDHEVGHFRDQNLLKVLYAEVAGVVEKGSSSLQEGIQLSRAYLDLFRRQIPQSRRTKFNELVESIFGDFSLLSIEEFQNVIAVLSEVLRYGEEIFDNRLVENVFSPAYFHLKKHGPSKAYYVGKGIKKKGEKFIDLVRLLALARYQESGLWEKFKKQPDYDPDSIKHLDPSHIEFFRMCIRAASHYFPVIYSRDNLPR
;
A
#
# COMPACT_ATOMS: atom_id res chain seq x y z
N MET A 1 3.09 -21.09 -26.41
CA MET A 1 4.19 -22.01 -26.04
C MET A 1 5.02 -21.52 -24.87
N GLY A 2 5.68 -20.34 -24.92
CA GLY A 2 6.51 -19.87 -23.79
C GLY A 2 5.72 -19.38 -22.55
N ASP A 3 4.52 -18.83 -22.75
CA ASP A 3 3.69 -18.32 -21.65
C ASP A 3 2.85 -19.44 -20.99
N ASP A 4 2.38 -20.43 -21.76
CA ASP A 4 1.56 -21.54 -21.25
C ASP A 4 2.31 -22.42 -20.22
N PHE A 5 3.59 -22.68 -20.46
CA PHE A 5 4.42 -23.43 -19.51
C PHE A 5 4.58 -22.68 -18.18
N LYS A 6 4.80 -21.36 -18.26
CA LYS A 6 4.94 -20.50 -17.07
C LYS A 6 3.65 -20.37 -16.28
N ILE A 7 2.50 -20.29 -16.95
CA ILE A 7 1.19 -20.26 -16.30
C ILE A 7 0.99 -21.53 -15.46
N LYS A 8 1.22 -22.70 -16.05
CA LYS A 8 1.09 -23.99 -15.35
C LYS A 8 2.05 -24.13 -14.17
N GLU A 9 3.31 -23.75 -14.39
CA GLU A 9 4.33 -23.75 -13.34
C GLU A 9 3.94 -22.84 -12.16
N THR A 10 3.42 -21.65 -12.47
CA THR A 10 2.97 -20.69 -11.45
C THR A 10 1.76 -21.20 -10.69
N CYS A 11 0.77 -21.78 -11.38
CA CYS A 11 -0.40 -22.38 -10.72
C CYS A 11 -0.03 -23.56 -9.82
N ALA A 12 0.92 -24.40 -10.24
CA ALA A 12 1.45 -25.47 -9.40
C ALA A 12 2.09 -24.90 -8.11
N ALA A 13 2.90 -23.84 -8.24
CA ALA A 13 3.51 -23.18 -7.09
C ALA A 13 2.47 -22.52 -6.15
N ILE A 14 1.44 -21.86 -6.69
CA ILE A 14 0.34 -21.28 -5.90
C ILE A 14 -0.39 -22.38 -5.10
N LYS A 15 -0.68 -23.51 -5.77
CA LYS A 15 -1.34 -24.67 -5.15
C LYS A 15 -0.49 -25.28 -4.04
N GLU A 16 0.80 -25.51 -4.30
CA GLU A 16 1.75 -26.07 -3.35
C GLU A 16 1.94 -25.16 -2.12
N ALA A 17 1.98 -23.84 -2.34
CA ALA A 17 2.02 -22.85 -1.26
C ALA A 17 0.72 -22.76 -0.45
N GLY A 18 -0.36 -23.42 -0.89
CA GLY A 18 -1.64 -23.40 -0.21
C GLY A 18 -2.41 -22.08 -0.37
N PHE A 19 -2.05 -21.24 -1.35
CA PHE A 19 -2.66 -19.93 -1.54
C PHE A 19 -4.09 -20.05 -2.09
N GLN A 20 -5.01 -19.30 -1.52
CA GLN A 20 -6.39 -19.27 -1.97
C GLN A 20 -6.57 -18.22 -3.07
N ILE A 21 -7.55 -18.41 -3.95
CA ILE A 21 -7.90 -17.45 -5.00
C ILE A 21 -9.22 -16.77 -4.62
N ASP A 22 -9.21 -15.44 -4.56
CA ASP A 22 -10.43 -14.64 -4.46
C ASP A 22 -11.00 -14.40 -5.86
N LEU A 23 -12.13 -15.03 -6.16
CA LEU A 23 -12.73 -15.04 -7.48
C LEU A 23 -13.56 -13.78 -7.77
N ASN A 24 -14.02 -13.04 -6.75
CA ASN A 24 -15.00 -11.98 -6.94
C ASN A 24 -15.06 -11.04 -5.71
N PRO A 25 -15.32 -9.73 -5.87
CA PRO A 25 -15.69 -8.83 -4.76
C PRO A 25 -16.85 -9.30 -3.86
N TYR A 26 -17.53 -10.41 -4.17
CA TYR A 26 -18.61 -11.01 -3.37
C TYR A 26 -18.17 -12.23 -2.55
N ALA A 27 -16.87 -12.38 -2.28
CA ALA A 27 -16.30 -13.28 -1.27
C ALA A 27 -16.34 -14.80 -1.57
N GLU A 28 -16.31 -15.19 -2.84
CA GLU A 28 -16.07 -16.59 -3.20
C GLU A 28 -14.57 -16.88 -3.21
N ILE A 29 -14.13 -17.64 -2.20
CA ILE A 29 -12.74 -18.06 -2.03
C ILE A 29 -12.58 -19.49 -2.55
N LEU A 30 -11.74 -19.65 -3.56
CA LEU A 30 -11.37 -20.95 -4.10
C LEU A 30 -10.11 -21.48 -3.41
N THR A 31 -10.23 -22.63 -2.76
CA THR A 31 -9.12 -23.29 -2.06
C THR A 31 -8.39 -24.30 -2.97
N PRO A 32 -7.08 -24.56 -2.72
CA PRO A 32 -6.24 -25.45 -3.54
C PRO A 32 -6.71 -26.90 -3.70
N ASP A 33 -7.54 -27.38 -2.79
CA ASP A 33 -8.09 -28.74 -2.74
C ASP A 33 -9.31 -28.95 -3.65
N PHE A 34 -9.90 -27.88 -4.19
CA PHE A 34 -10.97 -28.02 -5.18
C PHE A 34 -10.45 -28.55 -6.52
N ASN A 35 -11.18 -29.49 -7.11
CA ASN A 35 -10.85 -30.11 -8.40
C ASN A 35 -10.78 -29.12 -9.58
N ILE A 36 -11.44 -27.97 -9.46
CA ILE A 36 -11.44 -26.89 -10.46
C ILE A 36 -10.34 -25.84 -10.25
N PHE A 37 -9.48 -26.01 -9.24
CA PHE A 37 -8.44 -25.03 -8.90
C PHE A 37 -7.50 -24.74 -10.08
N ASP A 38 -6.88 -25.79 -10.64
CA ASP A 38 -5.86 -25.61 -11.69
C ASP A 38 -6.46 -24.94 -12.94
N PRO A 39 -7.61 -25.40 -13.50
CA PRO A 39 -8.23 -24.72 -14.65
C PRO A 39 -8.59 -23.25 -14.39
N ILE A 40 -9.07 -22.91 -13.18
CA ILE A 40 -9.43 -21.54 -12.84
C ILE A 40 -8.17 -20.66 -12.67
N CYS A 41 -7.14 -21.19 -12.01
CA CYS A 41 -5.88 -20.49 -11.86
C CYS A 41 -5.25 -20.17 -13.23
N GLU A 42 -5.20 -21.16 -14.13
CA GLU A 42 -4.63 -20.99 -15.47
C GLU A 42 -5.39 -19.90 -16.26
N ALA A 43 -6.73 -19.96 -16.25
CA ALA A 43 -7.58 -18.96 -16.91
C ALA A 43 -7.36 -17.55 -16.32
N MET A 44 -7.30 -17.44 -14.99
CA MET A 44 -7.09 -16.16 -14.28
C MET A 44 -5.74 -15.52 -14.64
N LEU A 45 -4.65 -16.30 -14.65
CA LEU A 45 -3.32 -15.79 -15.04
C LEU A 45 -3.30 -15.35 -16.51
N GLN A 46 -3.96 -16.12 -17.40
CA GLN A 46 -4.08 -15.77 -18.81
C GLN A 46 -4.86 -14.47 -19.02
N ASP A 47 -5.95 -14.26 -18.27
CA ASP A 47 -6.73 -13.04 -18.29
C ASP A 47 -5.94 -11.84 -17.78
N SER A 48 -5.10 -12.02 -16.76
CA SER A 48 -4.18 -10.98 -16.27
C SER A 48 -3.22 -10.53 -17.36
N ILE A 49 -2.60 -11.48 -18.08
CA ILE A 49 -1.70 -11.18 -19.21
C ILE A 49 -2.43 -10.40 -20.29
N ASN A 50 -3.64 -10.83 -20.67
CA ASN A 50 -4.45 -10.19 -21.69
C ASN A 50 -4.88 -8.77 -21.28
N LEU A 51 -5.24 -8.57 -20.01
CA LEU A 51 -5.57 -7.25 -19.47
C LEU A 51 -4.37 -6.31 -19.51
N GLN A 52 -3.19 -6.78 -19.12
CA GLN A 52 -1.96 -5.98 -19.15
C GLN A 52 -1.57 -5.58 -20.57
N LYS A 53 -1.59 -6.51 -21.53
CA LYS A 53 -1.33 -6.23 -22.95
C LYS A 53 -2.27 -5.16 -23.52
N ARG A 54 -3.55 -5.17 -23.10
CA ARG A 54 -4.54 -4.15 -23.51
C ARG A 54 -4.32 -2.80 -22.85
N ARG A 55 -4.03 -2.77 -21.54
CA ARG A 55 -3.88 -1.52 -20.77
C ARG A 55 -2.52 -0.84 -20.97
N PHE A 56 -1.49 -1.63 -21.23
CA PHE A 56 -0.10 -1.19 -21.31
C PHE A 56 0.59 -1.87 -22.51
N PRO A 57 0.21 -1.52 -23.75
CA PRO A 57 0.72 -2.19 -24.95
C PRO A 57 2.24 -2.09 -25.09
N ASP A 58 2.86 -1.03 -24.55
CA ASP A 58 4.31 -0.81 -24.59
C ASP A 58 5.07 -1.54 -23.48
N ARG A 59 4.38 -2.29 -22.60
CA ARG A 59 4.99 -3.04 -21.50
C ARG A 59 4.87 -4.53 -21.73
N LYS A 60 5.92 -5.25 -21.36
CA LYS A 60 5.87 -6.71 -21.30
C LYS A 60 4.93 -7.12 -20.16
N ALA A 61 3.85 -7.81 -20.48
CA ALA A 61 2.97 -8.40 -19.47
C ALA A 61 3.72 -9.43 -18.64
N GLN A 62 3.48 -9.44 -17.32
CA GLN A 62 4.12 -10.36 -16.40
C GLN A 62 3.12 -10.97 -15.43
N ILE A 63 3.34 -12.24 -15.11
CA ILE A 63 2.72 -12.96 -14.00
C ILE A 63 3.80 -13.29 -12.98
N TRP A 64 3.40 -13.68 -11.77
CA TRP A 64 4.32 -14.20 -10.77
C TRP A 64 5.05 -15.42 -11.31
N THR A 65 6.32 -15.57 -10.95
CA THR A 65 7.09 -16.78 -11.23
C THR A 65 6.93 -17.75 -10.05
N SER A 66 7.20 -19.03 -10.28
CA SER A 66 7.27 -20.05 -9.23
C SER A 66 8.19 -19.63 -8.07
N SER A 67 9.38 -19.14 -8.39
CA SER A 67 10.34 -18.61 -7.40
C SER A 67 9.74 -17.46 -6.57
N PHE A 68 9.03 -16.51 -7.18
CA PHE A 68 8.40 -15.42 -6.42
C PHE A 68 7.27 -15.92 -5.52
N ILE A 69 6.46 -16.87 -5.98
CA ILE A 69 5.43 -17.49 -5.14
C ILE A 69 6.07 -18.19 -3.93
N GLN A 70 7.17 -18.92 -4.12
CA GLN A 70 7.92 -19.55 -3.03
C GLN A 70 8.53 -18.54 -2.05
N THR A 71 9.03 -17.39 -2.54
CA THR A 71 9.50 -16.30 -1.68
C THR A 71 8.35 -15.75 -0.82
N VAL A 72 7.19 -15.49 -1.42
CA VAL A 72 5.99 -15.00 -0.71
C VAL A 72 5.51 -16.03 0.32
N ASP A 73 5.49 -17.31 -0.03
CA ASP A 73 5.09 -18.40 0.87
C ASP A 73 6.02 -18.50 2.09
N SER A 74 7.33 -18.44 1.86
CA SER A 74 8.33 -18.44 2.92
C SER A 74 8.13 -17.25 3.88
N TYR A 75 7.81 -16.07 3.33
CA TYR A 75 7.49 -14.88 4.11
C TYR A 75 6.19 -15.04 4.91
N ALA A 76 5.12 -15.53 4.27
CA ALA A 76 3.83 -15.80 4.91
C ALA A 76 3.97 -16.75 6.11
N LYS A 77 4.73 -17.84 5.94
CA LYS A 77 5.04 -18.80 7.00
C LYS A 77 5.89 -18.18 8.11
N LYS A 78 6.92 -17.38 7.78
CA LYS A 78 7.79 -16.72 8.76
C LYS A 78 7.00 -15.80 9.70
N TYR A 79 6.05 -15.03 9.16
CA TYR A 79 5.33 -14.00 9.90
C TYR A 79 3.89 -14.37 10.26
N GLY A 80 3.40 -15.54 9.86
CA GLY A 80 2.11 -16.09 10.27
C GLY A 80 0.90 -15.39 9.65
N PHE A 81 1.01 -14.88 8.42
CA PHE A 81 -0.12 -14.28 7.70
C PHE A 81 -0.61 -15.16 6.55
N SER A 82 -1.85 -14.98 6.13
CA SER A 82 -2.44 -15.70 5.00
C SER A 82 -2.27 -14.91 3.71
N VAL A 83 -2.26 -15.62 2.57
CA VAL A 83 -2.07 -15.04 1.25
C VAL A 83 -3.29 -15.32 0.38
N LEU A 84 -3.82 -14.28 -0.27
CA LEU A 84 -4.91 -14.37 -1.23
C LEU A 84 -4.45 -13.87 -2.61
N ILE A 85 -4.65 -14.69 -3.63
CA ILE A 85 -4.47 -14.26 -5.03
C ILE A 85 -5.77 -13.64 -5.52
N LEU A 86 -5.70 -12.42 -6.04
CA LEU A 86 -6.86 -11.69 -6.53
C LEU A 86 -7.04 -11.93 -8.04
N ASN A 87 -8.26 -12.32 -8.41
CA ASN A 87 -8.67 -12.39 -9.80
C ASN A 87 -8.54 -11.01 -10.48
N PRO A 88 -8.12 -10.91 -11.76
CA PRO A 88 -8.05 -9.64 -12.50
C PRO A 88 -9.36 -8.85 -12.54
N ALA A 89 -10.51 -9.51 -12.40
CA ALA A 89 -11.83 -8.89 -12.32
C ALA A 89 -12.13 -8.27 -10.93
N HIS A 90 -11.32 -8.59 -9.91
CA HIS A 90 -11.43 -8.01 -8.59
C HIS A 90 -11.17 -6.48 -8.65
N PRO A 91 -11.87 -5.64 -7.86
CA PRO A 91 -11.61 -4.20 -7.78
C PRO A 91 -10.15 -3.86 -7.46
N PHE A 92 -9.50 -4.74 -6.70
CA PHE A 92 -8.07 -4.68 -6.37
C PHE A 92 -7.20 -5.63 -7.21
N GLY A 93 -7.73 -6.25 -8.26
CA GLY A 93 -7.06 -7.29 -9.07
C GLY A 93 -5.85 -6.81 -9.86
N SER A 94 -5.62 -5.49 -9.93
CA SER A 94 -4.36 -4.92 -10.47
C SER A 94 -3.38 -4.47 -9.38
N VAL A 95 -3.68 -4.71 -8.10
CA VAL A 95 -2.76 -4.52 -6.98
C VAL A 95 -1.68 -5.53 -7.22
N THR A 96 -0.44 -5.05 -7.20
CA THR A 96 0.67 -5.98 -7.29
C THR A 96 0.81 -6.72 -5.97
N LEU A 97 1.01 -5.98 -4.88
CA LEU A 97 1.05 -6.51 -3.52
C LEU A 97 0.38 -5.48 -2.59
N ALA A 98 -0.44 -5.91 -1.64
CA ALA A 98 -0.94 -5.06 -0.56
C ALA A 98 -1.38 -5.88 0.66
N THR A 99 -1.54 -5.20 1.79
CA THR A 99 -2.15 -5.74 3.01
C THR A 99 -3.62 -5.35 3.09
N VAL A 100 -4.52 -6.33 3.23
CA VAL A 100 -5.95 -6.11 3.43
C VAL A 100 -6.44 -6.98 4.59
N GLY A 101 -6.83 -6.31 5.68
CA GLY A 101 -7.19 -6.99 6.92
C GLY A 101 -6.01 -7.83 7.41
N LYS A 102 -6.23 -9.14 7.61
CA LYS A 102 -5.21 -10.11 8.02
C LYS A 102 -4.47 -10.81 6.87
N ASN A 103 -4.75 -10.43 5.62
CA ASN A 103 -4.22 -11.11 4.44
C ASN A 103 -3.23 -10.23 3.68
N LEU A 104 -2.19 -10.85 3.16
CA LEU A 104 -1.42 -10.32 2.05
C LEU A 104 -2.18 -10.66 0.76
N VAL A 105 -2.51 -9.65 -0.04
CA VAL A 105 -3.21 -9.84 -1.31
C VAL A 105 -2.26 -9.61 -2.48
N LEU A 106 -2.25 -10.54 -3.44
CA LEU A 106 -1.45 -10.49 -4.66
C LEU A 106 -2.39 -10.45 -5.86
N GLY A 107 -2.31 -9.43 -6.71
CA GLY A 107 -2.99 -9.49 -8.00
C GLY A 107 -2.39 -10.61 -8.86
N ALA A 108 -3.21 -11.26 -9.67
CA ALA A 108 -2.78 -12.36 -10.55
C ALA A 108 -1.65 -12.00 -11.54
N GLY A 109 -1.33 -10.72 -11.74
CA GLY A 109 -0.12 -10.31 -12.45
C GLY A 109 0.36 -8.92 -12.06
N SER A 110 1.55 -8.56 -12.52
CA SER A 110 2.19 -7.28 -12.22
C SER A 110 2.68 -6.60 -13.49
N THR A 111 2.63 -5.27 -13.49
CA THR A 111 3.28 -4.43 -14.52
C THR A 111 4.62 -3.87 -14.05
N ILE A 112 5.05 -4.28 -12.85
CA ILE A 112 6.32 -3.89 -12.23
C ILE A 112 7.28 -5.07 -12.42
N ASN A 113 8.46 -4.78 -12.98
CA ASN A 113 9.50 -5.78 -13.13
C ASN A 113 10.29 -5.89 -11.82
N PHE A 114 9.93 -6.85 -10.97
CA PHE A 114 10.64 -7.07 -9.71
C PHE A 114 11.96 -7.81 -9.92
N THR A 115 12.97 -7.38 -9.18
CA THR A 115 14.07 -8.25 -8.74
C THR A 115 13.63 -8.99 -7.48
N GLU A 116 14.29 -10.10 -7.14
CA GLU A 116 14.02 -10.81 -5.88
C GLU A 116 14.20 -9.87 -4.66
N SER A 117 15.26 -9.05 -4.67
CA SER A 117 15.47 -8.00 -3.66
C SER A 117 14.33 -6.97 -3.61
N GLY A 118 13.76 -6.61 -4.75
CA GLY A 118 12.62 -5.70 -4.83
C GLY A 118 11.34 -6.32 -4.28
N LEU A 119 11.12 -7.63 -4.50
CA LEU A 119 10.00 -8.36 -3.93
C LEU A 119 10.11 -8.47 -2.41
N ILE A 120 11.28 -8.87 -1.90
CA ILE A 120 11.58 -8.95 -0.47
C ILE A 120 11.30 -7.61 0.21
N PHE A 121 11.76 -6.51 -0.40
CA PHE A 121 11.50 -5.18 0.13
C PHE A 121 10.00 -4.87 0.28
N ILE A 122 9.19 -5.15 -0.75
CA ILE A 122 7.75 -4.86 -0.67
C ILE A 122 7.07 -5.80 0.32
N LEU A 123 7.52 -7.06 0.43
CA LEU A 123 7.04 -7.97 1.47
C LEU A 123 7.34 -7.43 2.87
N ASP A 124 8.54 -6.90 3.12
CA ASP A 124 8.87 -6.24 4.39
C ASP A 124 7.99 -5.00 4.65
N HIS A 125 7.71 -4.21 3.60
CA HIS A 125 6.79 -3.06 3.68
C HIS A 125 5.39 -3.50 4.13
N GLU A 126 4.84 -4.53 3.50
CA GLU A 126 3.52 -5.08 3.83
C GLU A 126 3.48 -5.74 5.21
N VAL A 127 4.54 -6.48 5.58
CA VAL A 127 4.68 -7.02 6.94
C VAL A 127 4.63 -5.92 8.00
N GLY A 128 5.27 -4.80 7.70
CA GLY A 128 5.23 -3.64 8.55
C GLY A 128 3.83 -3.02 8.70
N HIS A 129 2.95 -3.10 7.69
CA HIS A 129 1.55 -2.71 7.86
C HIS A 129 0.83 -3.55 8.91
N PHE A 130 1.06 -4.87 8.99
CA PHE A 130 0.46 -5.69 10.07
C PHE A 130 0.93 -5.24 11.45
N ARG A 131 2.20 -4.85 11.58
CA ARG A 131 2.77 -4.36 12.84
C ARG A 131 2.19 -3.01 13.25
N ASP A 132 2.02 -2.09 12.30
CA ASP A 132 1.38 -0.80 12.51
C ASP A 132 -0.08 -0.92 12.91
N GLN A 133 -0.78 -1.83 12.23
CA GLN A 133 -2.14 -2.19 12.57
C GLN A 133 -2.21 -2.72 14.01
N ASN A 134 -1.31 -3.61 14.41
CA ASN A 134 -1.25 -4.10 15.78
C ASN A 134 -1.01 -2.98 16.82
N LEU A 135 -0.12 -2.02 16.52
CA LEU A 135 0.07 -0.85 17.37
C LEU A 135 -1.24 -0.08 17.57
N LEU A 136 -1.99 0.17 16.50
CA LEU A 136 -3.28 0.85 16.59
C LEU A 136 -4.29 0.08 17.41
N LYS A 137 -4.41 -1.24 17.20
CA LYS A 137 -5.34 -2.09 17.96
C LYS A 137 -5.06 -2.06 19.46
N VAL A 138 -3.78 -2.05 19.84
CA VAL A 138 -3.36 -1.99 21.26
C VAL A 138 -3.68 -0.64 21.88
N LEU A 139 -3.51 0.46 21.14
CA LEU A 139 -3.69 1.82 21.67
C LEU A 139 -5.14 2.32 21.59
N TYR A 140 -5.94 1.76 20.69
CA TYR A 140 -7.31 2.18 20.37
C TYR A 140 -8.20 0.94 20.20
N ALA A 141 -8.73 0.41 21.30
CA ALA A 141 -9.51 -0.83 21.29
C ALA A 141 -10.77 -0.74 20.41
N GLU A 142 -11.33 0.46 20.25
CA GLU A 142 -12.52 0.73 19.45
C GLU A 142 -12.31 0.52 17.93
N VAL A 143 -11.07 0.58 17.43
CA VAL A 143 -10.77 0.35 16.00
C VAL A 143 -10.29 -1.08 15.70
N ALA A 144 -10.13 -1.93 16.72
CA ALA A 144 -9.56 -3.26 16.55
C ALA A 144 -10.33 -4.13 15.54
N GLY A 145 -11.66 -4.15 15.65
CA GLY A 145 -12.53 -4.88 14.73
C GLY A 145 -12.63 -4.27 13.33
N VAL A 146 -12.23 -3.00 13.14
CA VAL A 146 -12.22 -2.34 11.82
C VAL A 146 -10.98 -2.75 11.04
N VAL A 147 -9.82 -2.72 11.71
CA VAL A 147 -8.51 -3.05 11.13
C VAL A 147 -8.50 -4.48 10.58
N GLU A 148 -9.12 -5.43 11.29
CA GLU A 148 -9.10 -6.85 10.92
C GLU A 148 -9.99 -7.20 9.71
N LYS A 149 -11.04 -6.41 9.45
CA LYS A 149 -11.98 -6.67 8.35
C LYS A 149 -11.45 -6.26 6.97
N GLY A 150 -10.49 -5.34 6.90
CA GLY A 150 -9.97 -4.79 5.63
C GLY A 150 -10.99 -3.98 4.80
N SER A 151 -12.25 -3.91 5.23
CA SER A 151 -13.32 -3.08 4.68
C SER A 151 -14.02 -2.36 5.83
N SER A 152 -14.44 -1.12 5.59
CA SER A 152 -14.99 -0.25 6.63
C SER A 152 -16.25 0.43 6.13
N SER A 153 -17.30 0.42 6.95
CA SER A 153 -18.38 1.40 6.82
C SER A 153 -17.84 2.82 6.98
N LEU A 154 -18.62 3.82 6.58
CA LEU A 154 -18.26 5.22 6.72
C LEU A 154 -17.82 5.58 8.16
N GLN A 155 -18.58 5.12 9.16
CA GLN A 155 -18.30 5.40 10.57
C GLN A 155 -17.02 4.70 11.05
N GLU A 156 -16.82 3.43 10.67
CA GLU A 156 -15.59 2.70 10.97
C GLU A 156 -14.37 3.39 10.34
N GLY A 157 -14.52 3.91 9.11
CA GLY A 157 -13.46 4.67 8.44
C GLY A 157 -13.13 6.01 9.11
N ILE A 158 -14.14 6.71 9.63
CA ILE A 158 -13.97 7.93 10.45
C ILE A 158 -13.20 7.61 11.73
N GLN A 159 -13.61 6.56 12.45
CA GLN A 159 -12.98 6.14 13.70
C GLN A 159 -11.51 5.79 13.47
N LEU A 160 -11.22 4.99 12.43
CA LEU A 160 -9.87 4.62 12.08
C LEU A 160 -9.00 5.83 11.71
N SER A 161 -9.50 6.74 10.87
CA SER A 161 -8.79 7.97 10.50
C SER A 161 -8.46 8.83 11.72
N ARG A 162 -9.40 8.97 12.66
CA ARG A 162 -9.19 9.71 13.92
C ARG A 162 -8.16 9.04 14.82
N ALA A 163 -8.14 7.70 14.91
CA ALA A 163 -7.14 6.97 15.68
C ALA A 163 -5.72 7.21 15.14
N TYR A 164 -5.53 7.16 13.81
CA TYR A 164 -4.26 7.53 13.18
C TYR A 164 -3.85 8.99 13.50
N LEU A 165 -4.76 9.94 13.34
CA LEU A 165 -4.46 11.35 13.59
C LEU A 165 -4.11 11.62 15.06
N ASP A 166 -4.81 10.99 16.01
CA ASP A 166 -4.47 11.10 17.44
C ASP A 166 -3.12 10.43 17.74
N LEU A 167 -2.84 9.28 17.13
CA LEU A 167 -1.54 8.61 17.23
C LEU A 167 -0.40 9.56 16.84
N PHE A 168 -0.51 10.25 15.70
CA PHE A 168 0.52 11.22 15.29
C PHE A 168 0.56 12.42 16.23
N ARG A 169 -0.60 12.99 16.60
CA ARG A 169 -0.70 14.15 17.47
C ARG A 169 -0.01 13.96 18.83
N ARG A 170 -0.05 12.75 19.39
CA ARG A 170 0.61 12.43 20.68
C ARG A 170 2.12 12.65 20.64
N GLN A 171 2.78 12.35 19.52
CA GLN A 171 4.23 12.56 19.35
C GLN A 171 4.59 13.96 18.85
N ILE A 172 3.60 14.77 18.46
CA ILE A 172 3.83 16.17 18.07
C ILE A 172 4.00 17.03 19.34
N PRO A 173 5.07 17.86 19.43
CA PRO A 173 5.29 18.76 20.56
C PRO A 173 4.08 19.65 20.83
N GLN A 174 3.78 19.92 22.11
CA GLN A 174 2.60 20.70 22.52
C GLN A 174 2.49 22.05 21.80
N SER A 175 3.62 22.74 21.60
CA SER A 175 3.70 24.02 20.89
C SER A 175 3.27 23.96 19.42
N ARG A 176 3.25 22.78 18.81
CA ARG A 176 2.87 22.55 17.41
C ARG A 176 1.50 21.89 17.24
N ARG A 177 0.84 21.47 18.32
CA ARG A 177 -0.44 20.74 18.23
C ARG A 177 -1.59 21.60 17.69
N THR A 178 -1.62 22.89 17.99
CA THR A 178 -2.62 23.81 17.39
C THR A 178 -2.48 23.86 15.87
N LYS A 179 -1.27 24.10 15.37
CA LYS A 179 -0.97 24.08 13.93
C LYS A 179 -1.31 22.73 13.29
N PHE A 180 -1.04 21.62 13.98
CA PHE A 180 -1.44 20.29 13.48
C PHE A 180 -2.95 20.18 13.29
N ASN A 181 -3.74 20.60 14.28
CA ASN A 181 -5.20 20.54 14.20
C ASN A 181 -5.76 21.46 13.10
N GLU A 182 -5.19 22.65 12.93
CA GLU A 182 -5.55 23.56 11.83
C GLU A 182 -5.30 22.92 10.46
N LEU A 183 -4.18 22.21 10.30
CA LEU A 183 -3.87 21.50 9.06
C LEU A 183 -4.78 20.29 8.83
N VAL A 184 -5.14 19.56 9.89
CA VAL A 184 -6.14 18.48 9.81
C VAL A 184 -7.47 19.02 9.30
N GLU A 185 -7.96 20.12 9.87
CA GLU A 185 -9.21 20.77 9.44
C GLU A 185 -9.11 21.30 8.00
N SER A 186 -7.99 21.93 7.64
CA SER A 186 -7.75 22.43 6.28
C SER A 186 -7.80 21.31 5.23
N ILE A 187 -7.11 20.20 5.50
CA ILE A 187 -7.01 19.09 4.55
C ILE A 187 -8.30 18.30 4.54
N PHE A 188 -8.73 17.75 5.67
CA PHE A 188 -9.82 16.78 5.73
C PHE A 188 -11.18 17.41 6.01
N GLY A 189 -11.21 18.53 6.74
CA GLY A 189 -12.44 19.18 7.18
C GLY A 189 -13.33 18.24 7.99
N ASP A 190 -14.65 18.41 7.83
CA ASP A 190 -15.59 17.43 8.33
C ASP A 190 -15.56 16.16 7.48
N PHE A 191 -14.96 15.13 8.07
CA PHE A 191 -14.95 13.77 7.56
C PHE A 191 -16.34 13.29 7.09
N SER A 192 -17.43 13.67 7.76
CA SER A 192 -18.79 13.23 7.37
C SER A 192 -19.22 13.62 5.95
N LEU A 193 -18.51 14.59 5.35
CA LEU A 193 -18.76 15.10 4.00
C LEU A 193 -17.97 14.37 2.91
N LEU A 194 -17.08 13.45 3.26
CA LEU A 194 -16.31 12.64 2.31
C LEU A 194 -17.09 11.39 1.88
N SER A 195 -16.92 11.00 0.62
CA SER A 195 -17.42 9.71 0.12
C SER A 195 -16.61 8.53 0.68
N ILE A 196 -17.17 7.32 0.62
CA ILE A 196 -16.49 6.09 1.10
C ILE A 196 -15.14 5.89 0.41
N GLU A 197 -15.05 6.16 -0.90
CA GLU A 197 -13.80 6.05 -1.66
C GLU A 197 -12.75 7.05 -1.15
N GLU A 198 -13.15 8.29 -0.90
CA GLU A 198 -12.27 9.32 -0.33
C GLU A 198 -11.78 8.93 1.07
N PHE A 199 -12.62 8.30 1.90
CA PHE A 199 -12.20 7.75 3.18
C PHE A 199 -11.17 6.65 3.06
N GLN A 200 -11.37 5.71 2.13
CA GLN A 200 -10.40 4.65 1.88
C GLN A 200 -9.04 5.24 1.44
N ASN A 201 -9.06 6.34 0.68
CA ASN A 201 -7.85 7.07 0.32
C ASN A 201 -7.19 7.71 1.55
N VAL A 202 -7.95 8.34 2.44
CA VAL A 202 -7.42 8.92 3.69
C VAL A 202 -6.77 7.83 4.55
N ILE A 203 -7.46 6.72 4.81
CA ILE A 203 -6.96 5.63 5.65
C ILE A 203 -5.68 5.05 5.05
N ALA A 204 -5.68 4.77 3.74
CA ALA A 204 -4.49 4.24 3.06
C ALA A 204 -3.29 5.18 3.20
N VAL A 205 -3.47 6.48 3.01
CA VAL A 205 -2.39 7.47 3.13
C VAL A 205 -1.93 7.62 4.59
N LEU A 206 -2.84 7.63 5.57
CA LEU A 206 -2.46 7.68 6.99
C LEU A 206 -1.75 6.40 7.44
N SER A 207 -2.10 5.23 6.89
CA SER A 207 -1.35 3.98 7.11
C SER A 207 0.08 4.06 6.56
N GLU A 208 0.25 4.56 5.33
CA GLU A 208 1.57 4.76 4.70
C GLU A 208 2.48 5.73 5.47
N VAL A 209 1.91 6.72 6.18
CA VAL A 209 2.70 7.62 7.04
C VAL A 209 3.51 6.85 8.08
N LEU A 210 2.97 5.77 8.66
CA LEU A 210 3.71 4.95 9.63
C LEU A 210 4.90 4.24 8.96
N ARG A 211 4.70 3.67 7.77
CA ARG A 211 5.78 3.06 6.97
C ARG A 211 6.89 4.07 6.69
N TYR A 212 6.55 5.28 6.26
CA TYR A 212 7.56 6.31 6.01
C TYR A 212 8.19 6.85 7.31
N GLY A 213 7.49 6.82 8.43
CA GLY A 213 8.07 7.07 9.75
C GLY A 213 9.17 6.06 10.09
N GLU A 214 8.98 4.79 9.77
CA GLU A 214 9.97 3.73 9.95
C GLU A 214 11.19 3.92 9.06
N GLU A 215 10.97 4.26 7.79
CA GLU A 215 12.07 4.48 6.84
C GLU A 215 13.00 5.60 7.26
N ILE A 216 12.46 6.61 7.94
CA ILE A 216 13.23 7.76 8.43
C ILE A 216 13.87 7.47 9.78
N PHE A 217 13.26 6.60 10.57
CA PHE A 217 13.89 6.07 11.77
C PHE A 217 15.08 5.16 11.43
N ASP A 218 14.94 4.29 10.43
CA ASP A 218 15.94 3.31 10.04
C ASP A 218 16.64 3.67 8.73
N ASN A 219 17.84 4.24 8.84
CA ASN A 219 18.66 4.67 7.71
C ASN A 219 18.95 3.57 6.67
N ARG A 220 18.81 2.29 7.02
CA ARG A 220 18.99 1.17 6.06
C ARG A 220 17.87 1.12 5.03
N LEU A 221 16.70 1.65 5.37
CA LEU A 221 15.52 1.67 4.52
C LEU A 221 15.48 2.89 3.59
N VAL A 222 16.43 3.81 3.71
CA VAL A 222 16.46 5.06 2.92
C VAL A 222 16.64 4.79 1.42
N GLU A 223 17.33 3.71 1.04
CA GLU A 223 17.47 3.34 -0.37
C GLU A 223 16.14 2.94 -1.01
N ASN A 224 15.18 2.49 -0.19
CA ASN A 224 13.86 2.05 -0.64
C ASN A 224 12.99 3.19 -1.17
N VAL A 225 13.32 4.42 -0.81
CA VAL A 225 12.67 5.64 -1.29
C VAL A 225 12.78 5.79 -2.81
N PHE A 226 13.75 5.12 -3.45
CA PHE A 226 13.91 5.09 -4.91
C PHE A 226 13.40 3.81 -5.57
N SER A 227 12.71 2.93 -4.83
CA SER A 227 12.17 1.69 -5.39
C SER A 227 11.28 1.97 -6.62
N PRO A 228 11.34 1.15 -7.68
CA PRO A 228 10.46 1.26 -8.85
C PRO A 228 8.96 1.21 -8.51
N ALA A 229 8.61 0.68 -7.33
CA ALA A 229 7.25 0.69 -6.81
C ALA A 229 6.73 2.11 -6.51
N TYR A 230 7.61 3.08 -6.28
CA TYR A 230 7.24 4.47 -6.00
C TYR A 230 7.45 5.38 -7.21
N PHE A 231 6.35 5.67 -7.91
CA PHE A 231 6.37 6.40 -9.19
C PHE A 231 5.50 7.66 -9.21
N HIS A 232 4.91 8.06 -8.08
CA HIS A 232 3.89 9.13 -8.02
C HIS A 232 4.37 10.51 -8.50
N LEU A 233 5.69 10.74 -8.52
CA LEU A 233 6.33 11.96 -8.99
C LEU A 233 7.16 11.76 -10.28
N LYS A 234 6.96 10.65 -11.00
CA LYS A 234 7.72 10.26 -12.21
C LYS A 234 6.88 10.35 -13.50
N LYS A 235 7.50 10.71 -14.63
CA LYS A 235 6.88 10.92 -15.96
C LYS A 235 6.22 9.68 -16.55
N HIS A 236 6.77 8.49 -16.30
CA HIS A 236 6.34 7.22 -16.92
C HIS A 236 5.84 6.17 -15.91
N GLY A 237 5.30 6.61 -14.77
CA GLY A 237 4.61 5.71 -13.85
C GLY A 237 3.49 4.92 -14.55
N PRO A 238 3.13 3.70 -14.09
CA PRO A 238 1.94 3.00 -14.60
C PRO A 238 0.74 3.96 -14.68
N SER A 239 0.05 3.92 -15.81
CA SER A 239 -0.92 4.92 -16.25
C SER A 239 -2.06 5.16 -15.25
N LYS A 240 -2.74 6.29 -15.47
CA LYS A 240 -3.71 7.01 -14.63
C LYS A 240 -4.92 6.25 -14.05
N ALA A 241 -4.99 4.93 -14.12
CA ALA A 241 -6.14 4.19 -13.62
C ALA A 241 -5.92 3.57 -12.23
N TYR A 242 -4.66 3.34 -11.79
CA TYR A 242 -4.40 2.52 -10.60
C TYR A 242 -3.95 3.29 -9.35
N TYR A 243 -3.33 4.46 -9.53
CA TYR A 243 -2.86 5.31 -8.43
C TYR A 243 -3.06 6.81 -8.69
N VAL A 244 -3.74 7.16 -9.78
CA VAL A 244 -4.12 8.54 -10.06
C VAL A 244 -5.54 8.73 -9.54
N GLY A 245 -5.70 9.61 -8.56
CA GLY A 245 -7.00 9.94 -7.98
C GLY A 245 -7.12 9.68 -6.48
N LYS A 246 -6.10 9.15 -5.80
CA LYS A 246 -6.11 9.03 -4.34
C LYS A 246 -5.90 10.39 -3.68
N GLY A 247 -6.98 11.15 -3.63
CA GLY A 247 -7.08 12.43 -3.00
C GLY A 247 -8.49 12.66 -2.49
N ILE A 248 -8.76 13.89 -2.10
CA ILE A 248 -10.06 14.30 -1.59
C ILE A 248 -10.54 15.52 -2.37
N LYS A 249 -11.82 15.54 -2.71
CA LYS A 249 -12.49 16.67 -3.36
C LYS A 249 -13.76 17.01 -2.61
N LYS A 250 -13.60 17.86 -1.59
CA LYS A 250 -14.76 18.43 -0.88
C LYS A 250 -15.63 19.22 -1.86
N LYS A 251 -16.94 19.26 -1.61
CA LYS A 251 -17.91 19.91 -2.49
C LYS A 251 -17.57 21.39 -2.68
N GLY A 252 -17.22 21.78 -3.90
CA GLY A 252 -16.87 23.16 -4.26
C GLY A 252 -15.41 23.54 -3.99
N GLU A 253 -14.59 22.63 -3.45
CA GLU A 253 -13.17 22.85 -3.20
C GLU A 253 -12.27 22.28 -4.31
N LYS A 254 -11.01 22.72 -4.30
CA LYS A 254 -9.97 22.15 -5.16
C LYS A 254 -9.63 20.73 -4.68
N PHE A 255 -9.29 19.87 -5.62
CA PHE A 255 -8.79 18.53 -5.33
C PHE A 255 -7.47 18.60 -4.55
N ILE A 256 -7.35 17.81 -3.48
CA ILE A 256 -6.13 17.67 -2.68
C ILE A 256 -5.52 16.29 -2.97
N ASP A 257 -4.36 16.28 -3.62
CA ASP A 257 -3.65 15.05 -4.04
C ASP A 257 -2.84 14.47 -2.86
N LEU A 258 -3.50 13.68 -2.00
CA LEU A 258 -2.91 13.14 -0.77
C LEU A 258 -1.67 12.28 -1.03
N VAL A 259 -1.68 11.47 -2.09
CA VAL A 259 -0.55 10.58 -2.40
C VAL A 259 0.68 11.37 -2.83
N ARG A 260 0.54 12.40 -3.68
CA ARG A 260 1.69 13.21 -4.08
C ARG A 260 2.20 14.09 -2.95
N LEU A 261 1.30 14.61 -2.10
CA LEU A 261 1.69 15.33 -0.89
C LEU A 261 2.53 14.45 0.03
N LEU A 262 2.07 13.22 0.30
CA LEU A 262 2.79 12.27 1.13
C LEU A 262 4.13 11.86 0.51
N ALA A 263 4.16 11.57 -0.79
CA ALA A 263 5.39 11.21 -1.50
C ALA A 263 6.44 12.33 -1.41
N LEU A 264 6.04 13.59 -1.65
CA LEU A 264 6.95 14.73 -1.54
C LEU A 264 7.44 14.93 -0.11
N ALA A 265 6.55 14.80 0.88
CA ALA A 265 6.91 14.88 2.30
C ALA A 265 7.94 13.81 2.69
N ARG A 266 7.76 12.56 2.23
CA ARG A 266 8.73 11.46 2.42
C ARG A 266 10.11 11.83 1.88
N TYR A 267 10.22 12.24 0.61
CA TYR A 267 11.52 12.63 0.03
C TYR A 267 12.19 13.78 0.79
N GLN A 268 11.41 14.74 1.30
CA GLN A 268 11.93 15.87 2.06
C GLN A 268 12.40 15.45 3.46
N GLU A 269 11.65 14.59 4.16
CA GLU A 269 12.03 14.12 5.49
C GLU A 269 13.19 13.12 5.46
N SER A 270 13.32 12.30 4.41
CA SER A 270 14.48 11.42 4.23
C SER A 270 15.73 12.16 3.76
N GLY A 271 15.68 13.48 3.52
CA GLY A 271 16.82 14.25 3.00
C GLY A 271 17.20 13.92 1.55
N LEU A 272 16.33 13.24 0.80
CA LEU A 272 16.61 12.72 -0.53
C LEU A 272 16.03 13.56 -1.67
N TRP A 273 15.29 14.63 -1.35
CA TRP A 273 14.58 15.45 -2.35
C TRP A 273 15.49 15.96 -3.48
N GLU A 274 16.65 16.50 -3.15
CA GLU A 274 17.60 17.01 -4.17
C GLU A 274 18.20 15.90 -5.04
N LYS A 275 18.35 14.68 -4.49
CA LYS A 275 18.78 13.51 -5.26
C LYS A 275 17.65 13.03 -6.17
N PHE A 276 16.41 13.03 -5.70
CA PHE A 276 15.24 12.62 -6.47
C PHE A 276 14.97 13.53 -7.67
N LYS A 277 15.02 14.86 -7.50
CA LYS A 277 14.82 15.81 -8.60
C LYS A 277 15.81 15.65 -9.76
N LYS A 278 16.96 15.04 -9.51
CA LYS A 278 18.00 14.78 -10.52
C LYS A 278 17.78 13.48 -11.29
N GLN A 279 16.79 12.66 -10.92
CA GLN A 279 16.48 11.45 -11.67
C GLN A 279 15.90 11.81 -13.05
N PRO A 280 16.28 11.08 -14.12
CA PRO A 280 15.88 11.41 -15.50
C PRO A 280 14.37 11.34 -15.72
N ASP A 281 13.69 10.52 -14.91
CA ASP A 281 12.25 10.28 -14.99
C ASP A 281 11.43 11.15 -14.03
N TYR A 282 12.03 12.07 -13.27
CA TYR A 282 11.30 13.03 -12.44
C TYR A 282 10.38 13.93 -13.29
N ASP A 283 9.13 14.07 -12.86
CA ASP A 283 8.15 14.99 -13.43
C ASP A 283 7.99 16.26 -12.57
N PRO A 284 8.51 17.43 -12.99
CA PRO A 284 8.34 18.66 -12.23
C PRO A 284 6.88 19.15 -12.19
N ASP A 285 6.04 18.78 -13.16
CA ASP A 285 4.63 19.18 -13.18
C ASP A 285 3.80 18.43 -12.12
N SER A 286 4.28 17.28 -11.67
CA SER A 286 3.63 16.45 -10.66
C SER A 286 3.41 17.16 -9.32
N ILE A 287 4.20 18.20 -8.99
CA ILE A 287 4.12 18.89 -7.69
C ILE A 287 3.59 20.33 -7.76
N LYS A 288 3.39 20.91 -8.96
CA LYS A 288 3.08 22.34 -9.13
C LYS A 288 1.78 22.79 -8.48
N HIS A 289 0.82 21.89 -8.33
CA HIS A 289 -0.51 22.16 -7.79
C HIS A 289 -0.61 21.89 -6.28
N LEU A 290 0.47 21.39 -5.66
CA LEU A 290 0.46 21.00 -4.25
C LEU A 290 0.61 22.22 -3.33
N ASP A 291 -0.17 22.25 -2.25
CA ASP A 291 -0.08 23.29 -1.23
C ASP A 291 1.07 22.99 -0.25
N PRO A 292 2.06 23.90 -0.08
CA PRO A 292 3.15 23.74 0.88
C PRO A 292 2.72 23.47 2.32
N SER A 293 1.60 24.03 2.76
CA SER A 293 1.07 23.80 4.10
C SER A 293 0.60 22.36 4.29
N HIS A 294 0.01 21.76 3.24
CA HIS A 294 -0.41 20.37 3.27
C HIS A 294 0.78 19.40 3.21
N ILE A 295 1.88 19.79 2.55
CA ILE A 295 3.13 19.03 2.61
C ILE A 295 3.66 19.04 4.05
N GLU A 296 3.65 20.20 4.72
CA GLU A 296 4.10 20.33 6.11
C GLU A 296 3.28 19.46 7.07
N PHE A 297 1.98 19.28 6.84
CA PHE A 297 1.17 18.32 7.59
C PHE A 297 1.77 16.91 7.52
N PHE A 298 2.00 16.38 6.32
CA PHE A 298 2.55 15.03 6.17
C PHE A 298 3.95 14.91 6.75
N ARG A 299 4.79 15.93 6.60
CA ARG A 299 6.13 15.98 7.23
C ARG A 299 6.03 15.89 8.76
N MET A 300 5.07 16.60 9.37
CA MET A 300 4.80 16.51 10.81
C MET A 300 4.38 15.10 11.21
N CYS A 301 3.47 14.48 10.44
CA CYS A 301 2.98 13.13 10.73
C CYS A 301 4.09 12.07 10.59
N ILE A 302 4.92 12.15 9.55
CA ILE A 302 6.04 11.21 9.33
C ILE A 302 7.06 11.30 10.48
N ARG A 303 7.46 12.52 10.87
CA ARG A 303 8.33 12.71 12.04
C ARG A 303 7.70 12.18 13.31
N ALA A 304 6.40 12.42 13.51
CA ALA A 304 5.68 11.92 14.67
C ALA A 304 5.65 10.37 14.69
N ALA A 305 5.43 9.75 13.53
CA ALA A 305 5.42 8.30 13.37
C ALA A 305 6.77 7.65 13.70
N SER A 306 7.89 8.28 13.33
CA SER A 306 9.23 7.73 13.57
C SER A 306 9.53 7.46 15.05
N HIS A 307 8.89 8.20 15.97
CA HIS A 307 9.03 8.03 17.41
C HIS A 307 8.44 6.72 17.97
N TYR A 308 7.60 6.01 17.21
CA TYR A 308 7.01 4.75 17.67
C TYR A 308 7.93 3.55 17.43
N PHE A 309 8.80 3.59 16.43
CA PHE A 309 9.65 2.46 16.07
C PHE A 309 10.70 2.05 17.11
N PRO A 310 11.34 2.96 17.88
CA PRO A 310 12.14 2.55 19.03
C PRO A 310 11.39 1.68 20.03
N VAL A 311 10.11 1.97 20.26
CA VAL A 311 9.26 1.25 21.21
C VAL A 311 8.80 -0.09 20.64
N ILE A 312 8.40 -0.10 19.37
CA ILE A 312 8.04 -1.33 18.65
C ILE A 312 9.22 -2.30 18.63
N TYR A 313 10.42 -1.82 18.26
CA TYR A 313 11.62 -2.67 18.19
C TYR A 313 12.22 -3.07 19.54
N SER A 314 11.79 -2.47 20.65
CA SER A 314 12.24 -2.85 22.00
C SER A 314 11.28 -3.77 22.73
N ARG A 315 10.00 -3.80 22.35
CA ARG A 315 8.97 -4.64 22.99
C ARG A 315 8.82 -6.01 22.32
N ASP A 316 9.25 -6.12 21.08
CA ASP A 316 9.04 -7.29 20.27
C ASP A 316 10.36 -8.02 19.97
N ASN A 317 10.47 -9.27 20.41
CA ASN A 317 11.27 -10.31 19.74
C ASN A 317 10.65 -10.69 18.36
N LEU A 318 10.01 -9.75 17.66
CA LEU A 318 9.53 -9.98 16.32
C LEU A 318 10.76 -10.00 15.40
N PRO A 319 10.91 -11.05 14.57
CA PRO A 319 12.07 -11.14 13.69
C PRO A 319 12.11 -9.92 12.77
N ARG A 320 13.32 -9.35 12.66
CA ARG A 320 13.67 -8.47 11.54
C ARG A 320 13.62 -9.23 10.22
#